data_AF-A0ABD0XWW6-F1
#
_entry.id   AF-A0ABD0XWW6-F1
#
_cell.length_a   1.000
_cell.length_b   1.000
_cell.length_c   1.000
_cell.angle_alpha   90.00
_cell.angle_beta   90.00
_cell.angle_gamma   90.00
#
_symmetry.space_group_name_H-M   'P 1'
#
loop_
_entity.id
_entity.type
_entity.pdbx_description
1 polymer ?
#
loop_
_entity_poly.entity_id
_entity_poly.type
_entity_poly.pdbx_seq_one_letter_code
_entity_poly.pdbx_strand_id
1 'polypeptide(L)'
;MASKNYENKKQETTEIVTYVRTIDDVKTVIGHAKLDSGELRPLTQVLYMGESTPDYRLLELTPEVAQALREGSELVFRGKRDDRAVLCTSDATFEAKEAETSNSLLLIPGLKFPAEIPAADGSDRILERKEIVGVFYEYIELRKSTPRLGRLRSLLVPYAGPELERDDDTTQSFTTESLLESGGAQMSREELDVALRELTAFQVDGTRKELIYLQSIQYH
;
A
#
# COMPACT_ATOMS: atom_id res chain seq x y z
N MET A 1 -57.55 38.42 -22.01
CA MET A 1 -57.10 37.54 -20.90
C MET A 1 -55.61 37.39 -21.02
N ALA A 2 -54.91 37.60 -19.91
CA ALA A 2 -53.50 37.96 -19.84
C ALA A 2 -52.54 36.78 -20.04
N SER A 3 -51.55 36.97 -20.91
CA SER A 3 -50.32 36.18 -20.96
C SER A 3 -49.37 36.71 -19.88
N LYS A 4 -48.97 35.84 -18.95
CA LYS A 4 -47.96 36.15 -17.92
C LYS A 4 -46.56 35.89 -18.49
N ASN A 5 -45.78 36.96 -18.67
CA ASN A 5 -44.33 36.87 -18.78
C ASN A 5 -43.75 36.65 -17.38
N TYR A 6 -43.07 35.53 -17.17
CA TYR A 6 -42.22 35.31 -16.01
C TYR A 6 -40.83 35.87 -16.34
N GLU A 7 -40.44 36.93 -15.64
CA GLU A 7 -39.11 37.51 -15.70
C GLU A 7 -38.06 36.56 -15.10
N ASN A 8 -36.96 36.40 -15.84
CA ASN A 8 -35.76 35.68 -15.43
C ASN A 8 -35.13 36.33 -14.19
N LYS A 9 -35.09 35.58 -13.08
CA LYS A 9 -34.16 35.86 -11.98
C LYS A 9 -32.75 35.46 -12.43
N LYS A 10 -31.87 36.46 -12.57
CA LYS A 10 -30.42 36.28 -12.72
C LYS A 10 -29.89 35.38 -11.60
N GLN A 11 -29.20 34.31 -11.99
CA GLN A 11 -28.37 33.53 -11.08
C GLN A 11 -27.12 34.36 -10.77
N GLU A 12 -26.98 34.81 -9.53
CA GLU A 12 -25.71 35.35 -9.02
C GLU A 12 -24.72 34.19 -8.88
N THR A 13 -23.67 34.22 -9.70
CA THR A 13 -22.53 33.33 -9.59
C THR A 13 -21.66 33.86 -8.46
N THR A 14 -21.74 33.25 -7.27
CA THR A 14 -20.84 33.58 -6.16
C THR A 14 -19.43 33.13 -6.52
N GLU A 15 -18.57 34.06 -6.94
CA GLU A 15 -17.14 33.81 -7.07
C GLU A 15 -16.60 33.43 -5.69
N ILE A 16 -16.19 32.16 -5.52
CA ILE A 16 -15.45 31.73 -4.34
C ILE A 16 -14.04 32.30 -4.49
N VAL A 17 -13.80 33.47 -3.91
CA VAL A 17 -12.45 34.04 -3.83
C VAL A 17 -11.64 33.15 -2.89
N THR A 18 -10.76 32.32 -3.47
CA THR A 18 -9.80 31.52 -2.71
C THR A 18 -8.82 32.45 -2.01
N TYR A 19 -8.81 32.46 -0.69
CA TYR A 19 -7.89 33.27 0.12
C TYR A 19 -6.42 32.96 -0.20
N VAL A 20 -5.63 33.99 -0.52
CA VAL A 20 -4.19 33.88 -0.75
C VAL A 20 -3.45 34.53 0.41
N ARG A 21 -2.53 33.78 1.03
CA ARG A 21 -1.76 34.23 2.19
C ARG A 21 -0.71 35.24 1.73
N THR A 22 -0.66 36.38 2.40
CA THR A 22 0.34 37.42 2.15
C THR A 22 1.47 37.40 3.18
N ILE A 23 2.55 38.13 2.91
CA ILE A 23 3.68 38.27 3.85
C ILE A 23 3.22 38.98 5.13
N ASP A 24 2.34 39.97 5.03
CA ASP A 24 1.83 40.70 6.19
C ASP A 24 0.93 39.84 7.07
N ASP A 25 0.16 38.93 6.48
CA ASP A 25 -0.57 37.90 7.23
C ASP A 25 0.39 37.02 8.03
N VAL A 26 1.51 36.60 7.41
CA VAL A 26 2.52 35.75 8.07
C VAL A 26 3.20 36.52 9.20
N LYS A 27 3.58 37.79 8.99
CA LYS A 27 4.15 38.64 10.05
C LYS A 27 3.18 38.80 11.22
N THR A 28 1.90 39.00 10.93
CA THR A 28 0.83 39.09 11.94
C THR A 28 0.73 37.80 12.76
N VAL A 29 0.75 36.64 12.10
CA VAL A 29 0.71 35.31 12.77
C VAL A 29 1.96 35.08 13.63
N ILE A 30 3.16 35.39 13.12
CA ILE A 30 4.42 35.30 13.87
C ILE A 30 4.35 36.16 15.13
N GLY A 31 3.86 37.40 15.01
CA GLY A 31 3.67 38.32 16.12
C GLY A 31 2.70 37.80 17.18
N HIS A 32 1.55 37.26 16.76
CA HIS A 32 0.57 36.64 17.67
C HIS A 32 1.13 35.41 18.39
N ALA A 33 1.96 34.62 17.70
CA ALA A 33 2.63 33.46 18.26
C ALA A 33 3.83 33.81 19.16
N LYS A 34 4.21 35.10 19.25
CA LYS A 34 5.38 35.59 20.00
C LYS A 34 6.69 34.90 19.59
N LEU A 35 6.80 34.55 18.31
CA LEU A 35 8.02 33.94 17.76
C LEU A 35 9.01 35.04 17.39
N ASP A 36 10.30 34.80 17.65
CA ASP A 36 11.35 35.69 17.15
C ASP A 36 11.58 35.44 15.66
N SER A 37 11.30 36.46 14.85
CA SER A 37 11.52 36.40 13.41
C SER A 37 12.98 36.13 13.01
N GLY A 38 13.94 36.51 13.85
CA GLY A 38 15.38 36.26 13.62
C GLY A 38 15.78 34.80 13.81
N GLU A 39 14.99 34.03 14.56
CA GLU A 39 15.21 32.59 14.76
C GLU A 39 14.52 31.74 13.67
N LEU A 40 13.67 32.35 12.85
CA LEU A 40 12.94 31.66 11.78
C LEU A 40 13.70 31.73 10.45
N ARG A 41 13.65 30.64 9.69
CA ARG A 41 14.13 30.62 8.30
C ARG A 41 13.36 31.64 7.44
N PRO A 42 13.99 32.22 6.40
CA PRO A 42 13.36 33.25 5.57
C PRO A 42 12.26 32.68 4.65
N LEU A 43 12.15 31.36 4.50
CA LEU A 43 11.09 30.73 3.71
C LEU A 43 9.89 30.34 4.58
N THR A 44 8.70 30.79 4.20
CA THR A 44 7.42 30.29 4.74
C THR A 44 6.69 29.50 3.67
N GLN A 45 6.46 28.20 3.94
CA GLN A 45 5.69 27.33 3.07
C GLN A 45 4.22 27.36 3.48
N VAL A 46 3.35 27.88 2.62
CA VAL A 46 1.91 28.03 2.87
C VAL A 46 1.18 26.83 2.27
N LEU A 47 0.45 26.09 3.11
CA LEU A 47 -0.24 24.88 2.71
C LEU A 47 -1.65 25.20 2.20
N TYR A 48 -2.00 24.62 1.06
CA TYR A 48 -3.32 24.67 0.45
C TYR A 48 -3.80 23.27 0.11
N MET A 49 -5.12 23.05 0.13
CA MET A 49 -5.66 21.83 -0.44
C MET A 49 -5.45 21.85 -1.96
N GLY A 50 -4.90 20.77 -2.50
CA GLY A 50 -4.85 20.56 -3.95
C GLY A 50 -6.24 20.31 -4.52
N GLU A 51 -6.39 20.51 -5.82
CA GLU A 51 -7.68 20.34 -6.53
C GLU A 51 -8.11 18.87 -6.67
N SER A 52 -7.13 17.96 -6.62
CA SER A 52 -7.34 16.52 -6.73
C SER A 52 -6.63 15.80 -5.59
N THR A 53 -7.32 14.83 -5.01
CA THR A 53 -6.76 13.86 -4.07
C THR A 53 -6.66 12.53 -4.80
N PRO A 54 -5.48 12.16 -5.32
CA PRO A 54 -5.30 10.86 -5.97
C PRO A 54 -5.58 9.75 -4.95
N ASP A 55 -5.98 8.58 -5.46
CA ASP A 55 -6.25 7.39 -4.64
C ASP A 55 -4.92 6.75 -4.21
N TYR A 56 -4.24 7.39 -3.28
CA TYR A 56 -3.03 6.87 -2.65
C TYR A 56 -3.40 6.09 -1.39
N ARG A 57 -2.56 5.11 -1.05
CA ARG A 57 -2.56 4.45 0.26
C ARG A 57 -1.16 4.52 0.84
N LEU A 58 -1.07 4.68 2.15
CA LEU A 58 0.21 4.70 2.86
C LEU A 58 0.57 3.28 3.28
N LEU A 59 1.79 2.85 2.96
CA LEU A 59 2.35 1.58 3.37
C LEU A 59 3.57 1.83 4.23
N GLU A 60 3.56 1.30 5.46
CA GLU A 60 4.73 1.30 6.32
C GLU A 60 5.71 0.24 5.83
N LEU A 61 6.93 0.65 5.51
CA LEU A 61 7.97 -0.26 5.03
C LEU A 61 8.88 -0.66 6.19
N THR A 62 9.00 -1.97 6.42
CA THR A 62 10.07 -2.49 7.29
C THR A 62 11.43 -2.28 6.62
N PRO A 63 12.55 -2.29 7.36
CA PRO A 63 13.88 -2.16 6.78
C PRO A 63 14.16 -3.16 5.65
N GLU A 64 13.68 -4.40 5.81
CA GLU A 64 13.84 -5.48 4.84
C GLU A 64 13.06 -5.19 3.55
N VAL A 65 11.79 -4.79 3.66
CA VAL A 65 10.94 -4.47 2.50
C VAL A 65 11.44 -3.20 1.79
N ALA A 66 11.87 -2.20 2.54
CA ALA A 66 12.47 -0.99 2.00
C ALA A 66 13.76 -1.30 1.23
N GLN A 67 14.58 -2.24 1.71
CA GLN A 67 15.78 -2.67 1.02
C GLN A 67 15.45 -3.42 -0.28
N ALA A 68 14.51 -4.36 -0.23
CA ALA A 68 14.05 -5.08 -1.42
C ALA A 68 13.56 -4.12 -2.52
N LEU A 69 12.79 -3.08 -2.16
CA LEU A 69 12.35 -2.05 -3.11
C LEU A 69 13.51 -1.27 -3.73
N ARG A 70 14.53 -0.90 -2.94
CA ARG A 70 15.71 -0.17 -3.45
C ARG A 70 16.53 -1.01 -4.42
N GLU A 71 16.56 -2.33 -4.21
CA GLU A 71 17.25 -3.28 -5.07
C GLU A 71 16.46 -3.60 -6.35
N GLY A 72 15.22 -3.12 -6.45
CA GLY A 72 14.34 -3.38 -7.59
C GLY A 72 13.66 -4.75 -7.53
N SER A 73 13.63 -5.38 -6.36
CA SER A 73 12.93 -6.64 -6.13
C SER A 73 11.42 -6.46 -6.24
N GLU A 74 10.75 -7.50 -6.75
CA GLU A 74 9.29 -7.52 -6.86
C GLU A 74 8.63 -7.67 -5.49
N LEU A 75 7.59 -6.87 -5.24
CA LEU A 75 6.70 -7.01 -4.09
C LEU A 75 5.30 -7.36 -4.58
N VAL A 76 4.69 -8.41 -4.01
CA VAL A 76 3.38 -8.90 -4.45
C VAL A 76 2.42 -9.00 -3.28
N PHE A 77 1.27 -8.35 -3.40
CA PHE A 77 0.15 -8.61 -2.49
C PHE A 77 -0.56 -9.90 -2.87
N ARG A 78 -0.79 -10.79 -1.90
CA ARG A 78 -1.46 -12.08 -2.08
C ARG A 78 -2.62 -12.28 -1.12
N GLY A 79 -3.71 -12.83 -1.63
CA GLY A 79 -4.89 -13.21 -0.87
C GLY A 79 -6.13 -13.29 -1.75
N LYS A 80 -7.10 -14.13 -1.37
CA LYS A 80 -8.44 -14.12 -1.95
C LYS A 80 -9.29 -13.05 -1.25
N ARG A 81 -10.49 -12.82 -1.79
CA ARG A 81 -11.43 -11.79 -1.33
C ARG A 81 -11.70 -11.82 0.17
N ASP A 82 -11.78 -13.01 0.77
CA ASP A 82 -12.14 -13.19 2.17
C ASP A 82 -10.91 -13.49 3.07
N ASP A 83 -9.70 -13.39 2.51
CA ASP A 83 -8.46 -13.60 3.26
C ASP A 83 -7.94 -12.28 3.85
N ARG A 84 -7.10 -12.39 4.88
CA ARG A 84 -6.19 -11.29 5.24
C ARG A 84 -5.10 -11.21 4.20
N ALA A 85 -4.88 -10.03 3.62
CA ALA A 85 -3.84 -9.84 2.63
C ALA A 85 -2.45 -10.03 3.26
N VAL A 86 -1.52 -10.57 2.47
CA VAL A 86 -0.10 -10.59 2.79
C VAL A 86 0.68 -9.87 1.70
N LEU A 87 1.81 -9.27 2.06
CA LEU A 87 2.81 -8.76 1.13
C LEU A 87 3.99 -9.73 1.11
N CYS A 88 4.41 -10.15 -0.06
CA CYS A 88 5.52 -11.06 -0.24
C CYS A 88 6.67 -10.36 -0.97
N THR A 89 7.90 -10.51 -0.44
CA THR A 89 9.14 -10.38 -1.21
C THR A 89 9.40 -11.71 -1.94
N SER A 90 10.57 -11.85 -2.58
CA SER A 90 11.00 -13.15 -3.13
C SER A 90 11.14 -14.24 -2.06
N ASP A 91 11.55 -13.84 -0.85
CA ASP A 91 12.02 -14.72 0.21
C ASP A 91 11.21 -14.68 1.52
N ALA A 92 10.35 -13.67 1.73
CA ALA A 92 9.63 -13.49 3.00
C ALA A 92 8.19 -13.01 2.81
N THR A 93 7.35 -13.32 3.80
CA THR A 93 5.94 -12.92 3.84
C THR A 93 5.60 -12.07 5.05
N PHE A 94 4.81 -11.02 4.80
CA PHE A 94 4.37 -10.05 5.79
C PHE A 94 2.85 -9.98 5.81
N GLU A 95 2.22 -10.16 6.95
CA GLU A 95 0.79 -9.85 7.12
C GLU A 95 0.61 -8.33 6.94
N ALA A 96 -0.31 -7.96 6.05
CA ALA A 96 -0.67 -6.57 5.80
C ALA A 96 -1.94 -6.25 6.58
N LYS A 97 -1.88 -5.22 7.43
CA LYS A 97 -3.00 -4.83 8.28
C LYS A 97 -3.18 -3.33 8.27
N GLU A 98 -4.42 -2.89 8.22
CA GLU A 98 -4.76 -1.47 8.34
C GLU A 98 -4.62 -1.01 9.80
N ALA A 99 -3.99 0.13 9.99
CA ALA A 99 -3.79 0.78 11.26
C ALA A 99 -4.26 2.23 11.17
N GLU A 100 -5.04 2.64 12.17
CA GLU A 100 -5.51 4.02 12.31
C GLU A 100 -4.50 4.86 13.11
N THR A 101 -4.48 6.16 12.83
CA THR A 101 -3.70 7.15 13.58
C THR A 101 -4.64 8.20 14.17
N SER A 102 -4.35 8.65 15.39
CA SER A 102 -5.09 9.76 16.02
C SER A 102 -4.83 11.11 15.36
N ASN A 103 -3.74 11.22 14.60
CA ASN A 103 -3.32 12.43 13.89
C ASN A 103 -3.47 12.24 12.38
N SER A 104 -3.77 13.33 11.69
CA SER A 104 -3.77 13.36 10.22
C SER A 104 -2.36 13.31 9.66
N LEU A 105 -2.16 12.49 8.62
CA LEU A 105 -0.95 12.43 7.83
C LEU A 105 -1.16 13.21 6.53
N LEU A 106 -0.36 14.24 6.29
CA LEU A 106 -0.45 15.09 5.11
C LEU A 106 0.62 14.67 4.09
N LEU A 107 0.21 14.35 2.87
CA LEU A 107 1.14 14.14 1.75
C LEU A 107 1.30 15.46 0.99
N ILE A 108 2.52 16.01 1.06
CA ILE A 108 2.86 17.33 0.50
C ILE A 108 4.16 17.21 -0.30
N PRO A 109 4.09 17.13 -1.64
CA PRO A 109 5.27 17.00 -2.48
C PRO A 109 6.21 18.20 -2.35
N GLY A 110 7.52 17.91 -2.26
CA GLY A 110 8.57 18.92 -2.25
C GLY A 110 8.56 19.86 -1.03
N LEU A 111 7.95 19.45 0.08
CA LEU A 111 8.04 20.20 1.33
C LEU A 111 9.50 20.25 1.80
N LYS A 112 10.04 21.46 1.94
CA LYS A 112 11.42 21.68 2.37
C LYS A 112 11.54 21.63 3.89
N PHE A 113 12.53 20.90 4.38
CA PHE A 113 12.91 20.88 5.78
C PHE A 113 13.90 22.00 6.11
N PRO A 114 14.05 22.38 7.40
CA PRO A 114 14.96 23.46 7.80
C PRO A 114 16.41 23.30 7.33
N ALA A 115 16.89 22.07 7.14
CA ALA A 115 18.24 21.80 6.64
C ALA A 115 18.43 22.17 5.15
N GLU A 116 17.35 22.22 4.37
CA GLU A 116 17.37 22.57 2.94
C GLU A 116 17.19 24.07 2.69
N ILE A 117 16.91 24.84 3.74
CA ILE A 117 16.64 26.27 3.65
C ILE A 117 17.85 27.00 4.24
N PRO A 118 18.49 27.94 3.54
CA PRO A 118 19.58 28.75 4.09
C PRO A 118 19.21 29.42 5.41
N ALA A 119 20.22 29.69 6.25
CA ALA A 119 19.99 30.47 7.47
C ALA A 119 19.48 31.87 7.10
N ALA A 120 18.80 32.52 8.04
CA ALA A 120 18.45 33.92 7.85
C ALA A 120 19.73 34.73 7.63
N ASP A 121 19.83 35.39 6.48
CA ASP A 121 20.96 36.23 6.06
C ASP A 121 20.56 37.71 6.01
N GLY A 122 19.41 38.05 6.61
CA GLY A 122 18.81 39.38 6.54
C GLY A 122 17.98 39.63 5.27
N SER A 123 17.84 38.63 4.40
CA SER A 123 16.91 38.69 3.26
C SER A 123 15.44 38.75 3.70
N ASP A 124 14.62 39.31 2.82
CA ASP A 124 13.17 39.36 3.02
C ASP A 124 12.55 37.96 3.04
N ARG A 125 11.46 37.83 3.81
CA ARG A 125 10.70 36.58 3.91
C ARG A 125 10.03 36.23 2.58
N ILE A 126 10.26 35.00 2.11
CA ILE A 126 9.69 34.44 0.88
C ILE A 126 8.51 33.53 1.23
N LEU A 127 7.44 33.62 0.45
CA LEU A 127 6.32 32.68 0.53
C LEU A 127 6.39 31.66 -0.60
N GLU A 128 6.21 30.39 -0.26
CA GLU A 128 6.09 29.30 -1.23
C GLU A 128 4.78 28.57 -1.01
N ARG A 129 3.94 28.50 -2.04
CA ARG A 129 2.70 27.74 -2.02
C ARG A 129 3.01 26.25 -2.13
N LYS A 130 2.43 25.44 -1.25
CA LYS A 130 2.48 23.98 -1.27
C LYS A 130 1.08 23.41 -1.30
N GLU A 131 0.92 22.33 -2.05
CA GLU A 131 -0.36 21.63 -2.16
C GLU A 131 -0.35 20.34 -1.36
N ILE A 132 -1.38 20.17 -0.55
CA ILE A 132 -1.72 18.92 0.11
C ILE A 132 -2.42 18.07 -0.94
N VAL A 133 -1.77 16.98 -1.35
CA VAL A 133 -2.31 16.04 -2.35
C VAL A 133 -3.01 14.85 -1.70
N GLY A 134 -2.93 14.71 -0.38
CA GLY A 134 -3.62 13.66 0.36
C GLY A 134 -3.65 13.93 1.87
N VAL A 135 -4.75 13.55 2.50
CA VAL A 135 -4.93 13.57 3.96
C VAL A 135 -5.35 12.17 4.37
N PHE A 136 -4.50 11.51 5.14
CA PHE A 136 -4.70 10.11 5.54
C PHE A 136 -4.91 10.02 7.04
N TYR A 137 -5.76 9.09 7.43
CA TYR A 137 -6.04 8.73 8.83
C TYR A 137 -5.69 7.28 9.13
N GLU A 138 -5.27 6.55 8.11
CA GLU A 138 -4.93 5.15 8.14
C GLU A 138 -3.69 4.89 7.26
N TYR A 139 -3.00 3.81 7.58
CA TYR A 139 -1.89 3.27 6.81
C TYR A 139 -1.86 1.75 6.96
N ILE A 140 -1.16 1.07 6.06
CA ILE A 140 -0.96 -0.37 6.11
C ILE A 140 0.33 -0.64 6.89
N GLU A 141 0.22 -1.32 8.03
CA GLU A 141 1.34 -1.89 8.78
C GLU A 141 1.72 -3.27 8.21
N LEU A 142 3.01 -3.56 8.19
CA LEU A 142 3.55 -4.85 7.77
C LEU A 142 4.13 -5.60 8.96
N ARG A 143 3.70 -6.85 9.16
CA ARG A 143 4.24 -7.72 10.22
C ARG A 143 4.78 -9.00 9.61
N LYS A 144 6.08 -9.25 9.77
CA LYS A 144 6.69 -10.50 9.29
C LYS A 144 5.94 -11.68 9.87
N SER A 145 5.56 -12.61 8.99
CA SER A 145 4.70 -13.75 9.32
C SER A 145 5.34 -15.04 8.86
N THR A 146 5.02 -16.14 9.53
CA THR A 146 5.40 -17.46 9.06
C THR A 146 4.36 -18.00 8.09
N PRO A 147 4.77 -18.69 7.01
CA PRO A 147 3.85 -19.32 6.06
C PRO A 147 2.83 -20.24 6.74
N ARG A 148 1.55 -20.08 6.39
CA ARG A 148 0.47 -20.92 6.94
C ARG A 148 0.26 -22.16 6.05
N LEU A 149 0.90 -23.27 6.41
CA LEU A 149 0.88 -24.51 5.61
C LEU A 149 -0.48 -25.21 5.54
N GLY A 150 -1.41 -24.95 6.47
CA GLY A 150 -2.70 -25.64 6.53
C GLY A 150 -3.51 -25.49 5.23
N ARG A 151 -3.50 -24.30 4.63
CA ARG A 151 -4.19 -24.06 3.35
C ARG A 151 -3.46 -24.68 2.17
N LEU A 152 -2.14 -24.58 2.14
CA LEU A 152 -1.32 -25.25 1.12
C LEU A 152 -1.63 -26.75 1.10
N ARG A 153 -1.66 -27.42 2.27
CA ARG A 153 -2.02 -28.84 2.38
C ARG A 153 -3.40 -29.15 1.79
N SER A 154 -4.40 -28.29 1.99
CA SER A 154 -5.75 -28.49 1.43
C SER A 154 -5.84 -28.32 -0.09
N LEU A 155 -4.84 -27.68 -0.70
CA LEU A 155 -4.77 -27.47 -2.15
C LEU A 155 -3.98 -28.59 -2.85
N LEU A 156 -3.15 -29.34 -2.12
CA LEU A 156 -2.39 -30.46 -2.66
C LEU A 156 -3.23 -31.75 -2.61
N VAL A 157 -3.05 -32.59 -3.62
CA VAL A 157 -3.72 -33.89 -3.71
C VAL A 157 -2.77 -34.97 -3.19
N PRO A 158 -3.23 -35.92 -2.35
CA PRO A 158 -2.41 -37.04 -1.93
C PRO A 158 -2.13 -37.97 -3.12
N TYR A 159 -0.87 -38.34 -3.33
CA TYR A 159 -0.51 -39.36 -4.33
C TYR A 159 -0.75 -40.75 -3.76
N ALA A 160 -1.56 -41.56 -4.44
CA ALA A 160 -1.87 -42.93 -4.05
C ALA A 160 -1.02 -43.98 -4.76
N GLY A 161 -0.24 -43.58 -5.78
CA GLY A 161 0.60 -44.48 -6.58
C GLY A 161 0.08 -44.64 -8.01
N PRO A 162 0.96 -44.94 -8.98
CA PRO A 162 0.64 -44.84 -10.41
C PRO A 162 -0.47 -45.80 -10.85
N GLU A 163 -0.68 -46.91 -10.14
CA GLU A 163 -1.77 -47.85 -10.38
C GLU A 163 -3.13 -47.42 -9.81
N LEU A 164 -3.17 -46.44 -8.90
CA LEU A 164 -4.37 -45.94 -8.23
C LEU A 164 -4.81 -44.57 -8.71
N GLU A 165 -3.93 -43.81 -9.37
CA GLU A 165 -4.27 -42.58 -10.05
C GLU A 165 -5.21 -42.89 -11.23
N ARG A 166 -6.49 -42.49 -11.11
CA ARG A 166 -7.44 -42.51 -12.23
C ARG A 166 -7.29 -41.20 -12.99
N ASP A 167 -7.44 -41.23 -14.31
CA ASP A 167 -7.71 -40.04 -15.14
C ASP A 167 -9.09 -39.47 -14.76
N ASP A 168 -9.21 -38.93 -13.54
CA ASP A 168 -10.39 -38.24 -13.09
C ASP A 168 -10.18 -36.75 -13.37
N ASP A 169 -10.79 -36.28 -14.45
CA ASP A 169 -10.75 -34.89 -14.93
C ASP A 169 -11.29 -33.86 -13.91
N THR A 170 -11.79 -34.34 -12.77
CA THR A 170 -12.31 -33.54 -11.66
C THR A 170 -11.23 -33.03 -10.71
N THR A 171 -10.00 -33.57 -10.79
CA THR A 171 -8.91 -33.20 -9.89
C THR A 171 -8.19 -31.95 -10.39
N GLN A 172 -8.21 -30.87 -9.60
CA GLN A 172 -7.60 -29.61 -9.98
C GLN A 172 -6.07 -29.68 -9.82
N SER A 173 -5.35 -29.71 -10.95
CA SER A 173 -3.88 -29.68 -10.97
C SER A 173 -3.35 -28.28 -10.72
N PHE A 174 -2.40 -28.12 -9.80
CA PHE A 174 -1.71 -26.86 -9.56
C PHE A 174 -0.21 -26.96 -9.86
N THR A 175 0.30 -25.98 -10.61
CA THR A 175 1.74 -25.66 -10.64
C THR A 175 2.12 -24.74 -9.48
N THR A 176 3.41 -24.64 -9.18
CA THR A 176 3.93 -23.67 -8.21
C THR A 176 3.46 -22.25 -8.51
N GLU A 177 3.50 -21.86 -9.79
CA GLU A 177 3.05 -20.56 -10.28
C GLU A 177 1.53 -20.39 -10.08
N SER A 178 0.73 -21.41 -10.41
CA SER A 178 -0.72 -21.38 -10.23
C SER A 178 -1.11 -21.29 -8.75
N LEU A 179 -0.37 -21.92 -7.83
CA LEU A 179 -0.60 -21.80 -6.39
C LEU A 179 -0.39 -20.36 -5.90
N LEU A 180 0.64 -19.68 -6.41
CA LEU A 180 0.95 -18.30 -6.07
C LEU A 180 -0.06 -17.32 -6.70
N GLU A 181 -0.41 -17.51 -7.97
CA GLU A 181 -1.31 -16.63 -8.73
C GLU A 181 -2.77 -16.75 -8.30
N SER A 182 -3.24 -17.96 -7.97
CA SER A 182 -4.62 -18.20 -7.53
C SER A 182 -4.94 -17.65 -6.14
N GLY A 183 -3.95 -17.07 -5.45
CA GLY A 183 -4.04 -16.67 -4.05
C GLY A 183 -4.20 -17.86 -3.09
N GLY A 184 -3.96 -19.09 -3.58
CA GLY A 184 -3.99 -20.30 -2.77
C GLY A 184 -2.83 -20.38 -1.78
N ALA A 185 -1.64 -19.95 -2.21
CA ALA A 185 -0.44 -19.85 -1.39
C ALA A 185 -0.17 -18.37 -1.01
N GLN A 186 -0.47 -18.02 0.23
CA GLN A 186 -0.13 -16.71 0.81
C GLN A 186 1.27 -16.76 1.42
N MET A 187 2.28 -16.97 0.57
CA MET A 187 3.69 -17.01 0.96
C MET A 187 4.61 -16.56 -0.18
N SER A 188 5.88 -16.32 0.12
CA SER A 188 6.90 -15.98 -0.88
C SER A 188 7.21 -17.20 -1.77
N ARG A 189 7.94 -16.99 -2.87
CA ARG A 189 8.34 -18.10 -3.74
C ARG A 189 9.28 -19.06 -3.01
N GLU A 190 10.28 -18.54 -2.31
CA GLU A 190 11.23 -19.38 -1.59
C GLU A 190 10.57 -20.10 -0.41
N GLU A 191 9.65 -19.44 0.30
CA GLU A 191 8.86 -20.07 1.35
C GLU A 191 7.97 -21.19 0.82
N LEU A 192 7.38 -21.02 -0.38
CA LEU A 192 6.62 -22.08 -1.05
C LEU A 192 7.50 -23.27 -1.40
N ASP A 193 8.69 -23.03 -1.95
CA ASP A 193 9.62 -24.11 -2.30
C ASP A 193 10.07 -24.90 -1.06
N VAL A 194 10.33 -24.23 0.06
CA VAL A 194 10.63 -24.87 1.35
C VAL A 194 9.42 -25.65 1.84
N ALA A 195 8.23 -25.03 1.84
CA ALA A 195 6.99 -25.64 2.29
C ALA A 195 6.65 -26.91 1.50
N LEU A 196 6.77 -26.89 0.17
CA LEU A 196 6.52 -28.06 -0.67
C LEU A 196 7.46 -29.22 -0.32
N ARG A 197 8.75 -28.93 -0.05
CA ARG A 197 9.71 -29.96 0.40
C ARG A 197 9.33 -30.54 1.77
N GLU A 198 8.93 -29.69 2.72
CA GLU A 198 8.45 -30.15 4.04
C GLU A 198 7.19 -31.01 3.95
N LEU A 199 6.32 -30.72 2.98
CA LEU A 199 5.14 -31.51 2.67
C LEU A 199 5.48 -32.79 1.91
N THR A 200 6.74 -33.04 1.53
CA THR A 200 7.15 -34.09 0.59
C THR A 200 6.34 -34.04 -0.71
N ALA A 201 5.98 -32.82 -1.11
CA ALA A 201 5.29 -32.56 -2.35
C ALA A 201 6.29 -32.59 -3.51
N PHE A 202 5.93 -33.29 -4.57
CA PHE A 202 6.72 -33.37 -5.78
C PHE A 202 5.83 -33.16 -6.99
N GLN A 203 6.44 -32.69 -8.07
CA GLN A 203 5.76 -32.55 -9.35
C GLN A 203 5.86 -33.88 -10.08
N VAL A 204 4.73 -34.44 -10.51
CA VAL A 204 4.72 -35.58 -11.43
C VAL A 204 4.77 -35.08 -12.86
N ASP A 205 5.71 -35.63 -13.64
CA ASP A 205 5.82 -35.36 -15.07
C ASP A 205 4.82 -36.23 -15.85
N GLY A 206 3.59 -35.73 -15.99
CA GLY A 206 2.52 -36.29 -16.83
C GLY A 206 1.95 -35.26 -17.82
N THR A 207 0.74 -35.50 -18.36
CA THR A 207 0.00 -34.54 -19.22
C THR A 207 -0.46 -33.29 -18.47
N ARG A 208 -0.52 -33.34 -17.13
CA ARG A 208 -0.76 -32.21 -16.22
C ARG A 208 0.37 -32.15 -15.18
N LYS A 209 0.84 -30.94 -14.87
CA LYS A 209 1.83 -30.70 -13.82
C LYS A 209 1.10 -30.64 -12.48
N GLU A 210 1.07 -31.76 -11.78
CA GLU A 210 0.35 -31.90 -10.51
C GLU A 210 1.35 -31.91 -9.35
N LEU A 211 1.18 -30.99 -8.39
CA LEU A 211 1.84 -31.04 -7.10
C LEU A 211 1.06 -31.98 -6.18
N ILE A 212 1.68 -33.11 -5.87
CA ILE A 212 1.11 -34.15 -5.03
C ILE A 212 2.06 -34.47 -3.89
N TYR A 213 1.53 -34.89 -2.73
CA TYR A 213 2.35 -35.26 -1.57
C TYR A 213 2.22 -36.74 -1.23
N LEU A 214 3.31 -37.36 -0.77
CA LEU A 214 3.30 -38.74 -0.30
C LEU A 214 2.48 -38.84 0.99
N GLN A 215 1.43 -39.66 1.02
CA GLN A 215 0.86 -40.06 2.30
C GLN A 215 1.92 -40.83 3.09
N SER A 216 2.17 -40.42 4.33
CA SER A 216 2.99 -41.20 5.24
C SER A 216 2.38 -42.59 5.37
N ILE A 217 3.07 -43.59 4.82
CA ILE A 217 2.72 -45.00 5.02
C ILE A 217 2.90 -45.28 6.51
N GLN A 218 1.82 -45.20 7.27
CA GLN A 218 1.80 -45.77 8.62
C GLN A 218 1.82 -47.29 8.43
N TYR A 219 3.01 -47.88 8.53
CA TYR A 219 3.14 -49.30 8.73
C TYR A 219 2.46 -49.64 10.07
N HIS A 220 1.31 -50.30 10.01
CA HIS A 220 0.74 -51.05 11.13
C HIS A 220 1.35 -52.45 11.19
#